data_AF-A0A1G8E990-F1
#
_entry.id   AF-A0A1G8E990-F1
#
_cell.length_a   1.000
_cell.length_b   1.000
_cell.length_c   1.000
_cell.angle_alpha   90.00
_cell.angle_beta   90.00
_cell.angle_gamma   90.00
#
_symmetry.space_group_name_H-M   'P 1'
#
loop_
_entity.id
_entity.type
_entity.pdbx_description
1 polymer ?
#
loop_
_entity_poly.entity_id
_entity_poly.type
_entity_poly.pdbx_seq_one_letter_code
_entity_poly.pdbx_strand_id
1 'polypeptide(L)'
;MRHHAPRPLNDAVIHEQDLRGALGTPGAEDTPGLAALRATLTERFAGRLPEDASLGLHGEAWSWTTGPEPRTVVRAPGFEPARGLISRRSAARLTSWTERGDLAPYLDAFAVLGALPEHDLREWAGRVRTRPSWAAPAG
;
A
#
# COMPACT_ATOMS: atom_id res chain seq x y z
N MET A 1 16.81 -21.62 13.76
CA MET A 1 17.10 -20.66 12.68
C MET A 1 15.94 -19.70 12.56
N ARG A 2 16.18 -18.38 12.65
CA ARG A 2 15.12 -17.40 12.40
C ARG A 2 14.86 -17.40 10.89
N HIS A 3 13.68 -17.84 10.46
CA HIS A 3 13.25 -17.73 9.07
C HIS A 3 13.16 -16.25 8.72
N HIS A 4 14.24 -15.68 8.18
CA HIS A 4 14.14 -14.45 7.43
C HIS A 4 13.26 -14.78 6.23
N ALA A 5 12.00 -14.31 6.19
CA ALA A 5 11.28 -14.24 4.92
C ALA A 5 12.27 -13.70 3.86
N PRO A 6 12.36 -14.32 2.67
CA PRO A 6 13.44 -14.03 1.74
C PRO A 6 13.38 -12.56 1.38
N ARG A 7 14.32 -11.77 1.90
CA ARG A 7 14.44 -10.32 1.64
C ARG A 7 14.32 -10.01 0.14
N PRO A 8 14.86 -10.84 -0.79
CA PRO A 8 14.65 -10.64 -2.23
C PRO A 8 13.19 -10.70 -2.70
N LEU A 9 12.34 -11.53 -2.08
CA LEU A 9 10.93 -11.62 -2.46
C LEU A 9 10.18 -10.35 -2.06
N ASN A 10 10.39 -9.88 -0.82
CA ASN A 10 9.77 -8.65 -0.35
C ASN A 10 10.20 -7.48 -1.22
N ASP A 11 11.50 -7.37 -1.52
CA ASP A 11 12.03 -6.32 -2.38
C ASP A 11 11.40 -6.39 -3.78
N ALA A 12 11.37 -7.56 -4.40
CA ALA A 12 10.78 -7.74 -5.72
C ALA A 12 9.29 -7.34 -5.77
N VAL A 13 8.50 -7.76 -4.78
CA VAL A 13 7.07 -7.46 -4.71
C VAL A 13 6.81 -5.97 -4.46
N ILE A 14 7.58 -5.33 -3.56
CA ILE A 14 7.49 -3.88 -3.30
C ILE A 14 7.82 -3.11 -4.59
N HIS A 15 8.92 -3.45 -5.25
CA HIS A 15 9.35 -2.75 -6.47
C HIS A 15 8.39 -2.99 -7.63
N GLU A 16 7.78 -4.19 -7.74
CA GLU A 16 6.73 -4.45 -8.71
C GLU A 16 5.53 -3.52 -8.49
N GLN A 17 5.08 -3.35 -7.24
CA GLN A 17 3.97 -2.46 -6.91
C GLN A 17 4.32 -0.98 -7.16
N ASP A 18 5.54 -0.56 -6.82
CA ASP A 18 6.04 0.79 -7.12
C ASP A 18 6.05 1.05 -8.64
N LEU A 19 6.54 0.10 -9.45
CA LEU A 19 6.55 0.22 -10.92
C LEU A 19 5.13 0.26 -11.52
N ARG A 20 4.23 -0.60 -11.02
CA ARG A 20 2.83 -0.61 -11.45
C ARG A 20 2.14 0.72 -11.16
N GLY A 21 2.37 1.29 -9.97
CA GLY A 21 1.88 2.63 -9.62
C GLY A 21 2.48 3.72 -10.50
N ALA A 22 3.80 3.68 -10.72
CA ALA A 22 4.51 4.62 -11.58
C ALA A 22 4.04 4.58 -13.04
N LEU A 23 3.58 3.43 -13.53
CA LEU A 23 3.07 3.24 -14.89
C LEU A 23 1.55 3.40 -15.01
N GLY A 24 0.83 3.66 -13.90
CA GLY A 24 -0.63 3.71 -13.91
C GLY A 24 -1.30 2.38 -14.29
N THR A 25 -0.62 1.25 -14.02
CA THR A 25 -1.09 -0.10 -14.35
C THR A 25 -1.26 -0.93 -13.07
N PRO A 26 -2.26 -0.62 -12.21
CA PRO A 26 -2.49 -1.36 -10.98
C PRO A 26 -2.81 -2.85 -11.27
N GLY A 27 -2.43 -3.74 -10.35
CA GLY A 27 -2.66 -5.18 -10.50
C GLY A 27 -1.75 -6.02 -9.62
N ALA A 28 -1.72 -7.33 -9.88
CA ALA A 28 -1.02 -8.35 -9.08
C ALA A 28 -1.47 -8.38 -7.59
N GLU A 29 -2.72 -7.99 -7.34
CA GLU A 29 -3.31 -7.79 -6.00
C GLU A 29 -3.63 -9.11 -5.28
N ASP A 30 -3.72 -10.21 -6.04
CA ASP A 30 -4.00 -11.56 -5.54
C ASP A 30 -2.87 -12.54 -5.90
N THR A 31 -1.65 -12.22 -5.45
CA THR A 31 -0.49 -13.12 -5.59
C THR A 31 -0.06 -13.66 -4.24
N PRO A 32 0.45 -14.91 -4.15
CA PRO A 32 0.97 -15.45 -2.90
C PRO A 32 2.09 -14.61 -2.28
N GLY A 33 2.95 -14.02 -3.11
CA GLY A 33 4.02 -13.14 -2.67
C GLY A 33 3.50 -11.87 -2.01
N LEU A 34 2.50 -11.23 -2.62
CA LEU A 34 1.85 -10.05 -2.06
C LEU A 34 1.08 -10.36 -0.77
N ALA A 35 0.39 -11.50 -0.71
CA ALA A 35 -0.30 -11.93 0.50
C ALA A 35 0.67 -12.14 1.67
N ALA A 36 1.82 -12.80 1.43
CA ALA A 36 2.85 -13.01 2.44
C ALA A 36 3.52 -11.70 2.90
N LEU A 37 3.81 -10.80 1.96
CA LEU A 37 4.36 -9.47 2.26
C LEU A 37 3.36 -8.65 3.10
N ARG A 38 2.09 -8.62 2.70
CA ARG A 38 1.03 -7.89 3.40
C ARG A 38 0.88 -8.38 4.84
N ALA A 39 0.85 -9.69 5.07
CA ALA A 39 0.81 -10.26 6.43
C ALA A 39 2.00 -9.77 7.26
N THR A 40 3.22 -9.88 6.72
CA THR A 40 4.46 -9.46 7.40
C THR A 40 4.45 -7.98 7.76
N LEU A 41 4.06 -7.09 6.84
CA LEU A 41 4.07 -5.65 7.09
C LEU A 41 2.91 -5.21 7.98
N THR A 42 1.76 -5.89 7.91
CA THR A 42 0.64 -5.65 8.82
C THR A 42 1.02 -5.98 10.26
N GLU A 43 1.73 -7.09 10.51
CA GLU A 43 2.24 -7.41 11.85
C GLU A 43 3.22 -6.36 12.38
N ARG A 44 4.15 -5.89 11.53
CA ARG A 44 5.09 -4.82 11.90
C ARG A 44 4.39 -3.49 12.16
N PHE A 45 3.40 -3.17 11.35
CA PHE A 45 2.56 -2.00 11.52
C PHE A 45 1.81 -2.07 12.84
N ALA A 46 1.14 -3.18 13.12
CA ALA A 46 0.40 -3.40 14.37
C ALA A 46 1.32 -3.26 15.60
N GLY A 47 2.54 -3.80 15.55
CA GLY A 47 3.53 -3.67 16.62
C GLY A 47 4.08 -2.26 16.84
N ARG A 48 3.77 -1.29 15.96
CA ARG A 48 4.16 0.13 16.10
C ARG A 48 3.01 1.03 16.54
N LEU A 49 1.80 0.48 16.65
CA LEU A 49 0.66 1.25 17.10
C LEU A 49 0.72 1.47 18.63
N PRO A 50 0.16 2.59 19.12
CA PRO A 50 -0.10 2.77 20.55
C PRO A 50 -0.93 1.62 21.13
N GLU A 51 -0.74 1.29 22.41
CA GLU A 51 -1.47 0.20 23.07
C GLU A 51 -3.00 0.38 23.03
N ASP A 52 -3.48 1.63 23.03
CA ASP A 52 -4.90 2.00 22.99
C ASP A 52 -5.42 2.28 21.57
N ALA A 53 -4.66 1.90 20.53
CA ALA A 53 -4.99 2.16 19.14
C ALA A 53 -6.34 1.56 18.74
N SER A 54 -7.16 2.39 18.09
CA SER A 54 -8.48 2.02 17.61
C SER A 54 -8.61 2.43 16.15
N LEU A 55 -8.04 1.59 15.27
CA LEU A 55 -7.83 1.90 13.87
C LEU A 55 -8.34 0.76 12.96
N GLY A 56 -9.13 1.14 11.96
CA GLY A 56 -9.57 0.27 10.86
C GLY A 56 -9.04 0.77 9.52
N LEU A 57 -8.47 -0.14 8.74
CA LEU A 57 -8.05 0.05 7.35
C LEU A 57 -8.99 -0.77 6.46
N HIS A 58 -9.72 -0.12 5.56
CA HIS A 58 -10.75 -0.78 4.74
C HIS A 58 -10.54 -0.49 3.25
N GLY A 59 -10.32 -1.55 2.49
CA GLY A 59 -10.34 -1.56 1.02
C GLY A 59 -11.36 -2.55 0.50
N GLU A 60 -11.46 -2.66 -0.82
CA GLU A 60 -12.39 -3.60 -1.47
C GLU A 60 -11.91 -5.05 -1.34
N ALA A 61 -10.61 -5.29 -1.51
CA ALA A 61 -10.01 -6.62 -1.50
C ALA A 61 -9.39 -7.00 -0.14
N TRP A 62 -9.24 -6.04 0.78
CA TRP A 62 -8.57 -6.27 2.04
C TRP A 62 -9.01 -5.27 3.11
N SER A 63 -9.22 -5.78 4.31
CA SER A 63 -9.48 -4.96 5.49
C SER A 63 -8.69 -5.48 6.68
N TRP A 64 -8.35 -4.58 7.59
CA TRP A 64 -7.68 -4.89 8.84
C TRP A 64 -8.14 -3.92 9.93
N THR A 65 -8.22 -4.38 11.17
CA THR A 65 -8.65 -3.54 12.29
C THR A 65 -7.98 -3.99 13.58
N THR A 66 -7.73 -3.06 14.50
CA THR A 66 -7.26 -3.39 15.87
C THR A 66 -8.37 -4.00 16.75
N GLY A 67 -9.65 -3.82 16.37
CA GLY A 67 -10.81 -4.34 17.10
C GLY A 67 -12.12 -4.27 16.30
N PRO A 68 -13.25 -4.74 16.83
CA PRO A 68 -14.49 -4.86 16.05
C PRO A 68 -15.07 -3.51 15.61
N GLU A 69 -14.91 -2.46 16.41
CA GLU A 69 -15.47 -1.13 16.16
C GLU A 69 -14.37 -0.05 16.32
N PRO A 70 -13.57 0.21 15.28
CA PRO A 70 -12.47 1.16 15.36
C PRO A 70 -12.96 2.62 15.39
N ARG A 71 -12.37 3.46 16.25
CA ARG A 71 -12.69 4.89 16.33
C ARG A 71 -12.22 5.65 15.09
N THR A 72 -11.00 5.37 14.62
CA THR A 72 -10.45 5.93 13.38
C THR A 72 -10.59 4.93 12.25
N VAL A 73 -11.13 5.38 11.12
CA VAL A 73 -11.36 4.56 9.92
C VAL A 73 -10.72 5.23 8.71
N VAL A 74 -9.84 4.49 8.06
CA VAL A 74 -9.26 4.83 6.75
C VAL A 74 -9.90 3.93 5.70
N ARG A 75 -10.54 4.53 4.70
CA ARG A 75 -11.13 3.83 3.57
C ARG A 75 -10.56 4.36 2.26
N ALA A 76 -10.04 3.46 1.45
CA ALA A 76 -9.52 3.78 0.13
C ALA A 76 -9.97 2.72 -0.90
N PRO A 77 -10.12 3.10 -2.18
CA PRO A 77 -10.58 2.18 -3.21
C PRO A 77 -9.59 1.04 -3.48
N GLY A 78 -10.11 -0.08 -3.99
CA GLY A 78 -9.30 -1.23 -4.40
C GLY A 78 -8.34 -1.72 -3.30
N PHE A 79 -7.06 -1.79 -3.66
CA PHE A 79 -5.97 -2.28 -2.82
C PHE A 79 -5.13 -1.16 -2.15
N GLU A 80 -5.56 0.09 -2.25
CA GLU A 80 -4.83 1.26 -1.70
C GLU A 80 -4.49 1.18 -0.20
N PRO A 81 -5.35 0.68 0.70
CA PRO A 81 -5.02 0.60 2.12
C PRO A 81 -3.86 -0.36 2.39
N ALA A 82 -3.78 -1.46 1.65
CA ALA A 82 -2.66 -2.38 1.73
C ALA A 82 -1.41 -1.76 1.10
N ARG A 83 -1.53 -1.03 -0.03
CA ARG A 83 -0.43 -0.22 -0.59
C ARG A 83 0.13 0.77 0.43
N GLY A 84 -0.71 1.39 1.27
CA GLY A 84 -0.25 2.24 2.38
C GLY A 84 0.73 1.56 3.34
N LEU A 85 0.69 0.23 3.47
CA LEU A 85 1.59 -0.56 4.32
C LEU A 85 2.78 -1.14 3.55
N ILE A 86 2.60 -1.48 2.28
CA ILE A 86 3.61 -2.17 1.46
C ILE A 86 4.38 -1.26 0.51
N SER A 87 3.95 -0.01 0.32
CA SER A 87 4.62 1.00 -0.47
C SER A 87 4.70 2.31 0.31
N ARG A 88 5.42 3.28 -0.24
CA ARG A 88 5.63 4.58 0.40
C ARG A 88 4.53 5.54 -0.03
N ARG A 89 3.53 5.77 0.84
CA ARG A 89 2.52 6.83 0.69
C ARG A 89 2.84 8.01 1.60
N SER A 90 2.57 9.23 1.14
CA SER A 90 2.73 10.41 2.00
C SER A 90 1.69 10.40 3.13
N ALA A 91 1.99 11.10 4.22
CA ALA A 91 1.02 11.33 5.28
C ALA A 91 -0.26 11.99 4.75
N ALA A 92 -0.12 12.99 3.87
CA ALA A 92 -1.25 13.68 3.26
C ALA A 92 -2.17 12.73 2.49
N ARG A 93 -1.60 11.76 1.75
CA ARG A 93 -2.39 10.74 1.04
C ARG A 93 -3.13 9.83 2.00
N LEU A 94 -2.46 9.31 3.02
CA LEU A 94 -3.09 8.45 4.03
C LEU A 94 -4.25 9.18 4.73
N THR A 95 -4.04 10.43 5.14
CA THR A 95 -5.08 11.26 5.77
C THR A 95 -6.23 11.59 4.82
N SER A 96 -5.98 11.73 3.52
CA SER A 96 -7.06 11.97 2.54
C SER A 96 -8.05 10.82 2.40
N TRP A 97 -7.69 9.63 2.91
CA TRP A 97 -8.55 8.45 2.94
C TRP A 97 -9.22 8.26 4.30
N THR A 98 -9.01 9.15 5.27
CA THR A 98 -9.68 9.07 6.57
C THR A 98 -11.17 9.39 6.39
N GLU A 99 -12.00 8.38 6.62
CA GLU A 99 -13.46 8.50 6.62
C GLU A 99 -13.97 8.97 7.98
N ARG A 100 -13.31 8.55 9.06
CA ARG A 100 -13.71 8.85 10.44
C ARG A 100 -12.51 8.94 11.37
N GLY A 101 -12.58 9.82 12.37
CA GLY A 101 -11.58 9.95 13.44
C GLY A 101 -10.33 10.72 13.01
N ASP A 102 -9.28 10.64 13.84
CA ASP A 102 -7.98 11.27 13.58
C ASP A 102 -6.93 10.18 13.30
N LEU A 103 -6.22 10.33 12.18
CA LEU A 103 -5.15 9.44 11.75
C LEU A 103 -3.77 9.90 12.24
N ALA A 104 -3.61 11.17 12.63
CA ALA A 104 -2.32 11.75 13.01
C ALA A 104 -1.57 10.92 14.08
N PRO A 105 -2.23 10.38 15.14
CA PRO A 105 -1.56 9.56 16.15
C PRO A 105 -0.97 8.24 15.61
N TYR A 106 -1.38 7.81 14.43
CA TYR A 106 -1.00 6.52 13.84
C TYR A 106 -0.03 6.65 12.67
N LEU A 107 0.28 7.87 12.20
CA LEU A 107 1.12 8.09 11.02
C LEU A 107 2.53 7.48 11.16
N ASP A 108 3.13 7.57 12.35
CA ASP A 108 4.46 6.98 12.61
C ASP A 108 4.49 5.45 12.48
N ALA A 109 3.33 4.79 12.65
CA ALA A 109 3.23 3.35 12.47
C ALA A 109 3.35 2.94 11.00
N PHE A 110 2.94 3.81 10.06
CA PHE A 110 3.06 3.56 8.60
C PHE A 110 4.50 3.62 8.09
N ALA A 111 5.44 4.19 8.85
CA ALA A 111 6.86 4.28 8.48
C ALA A 111 7.63 2.93 8.63
N VAL A 112 7.00 1.80 8.27
CA VAL A 112 7.58 0.44 8.34
C VAL A 112 8.75 0.26 7.37
N LEU A 113 8.72 0.97 6.23
CA LEU A 113 9.73 0.92 5.17
C LEU A 113 10.69 2.13 5.19
N GLY A 114 10.66 2.94 6.26
CA GLY A 114 11.37 4.22 6.37
C GLY A 114 10.41 5.39 6.50
N ALA A 115 10.95 6.61 6.57
CA ALA A 115 10.15 7.82 6.70
C ALA A 115 9.12 7.96 5.56
N LEU A 116 7.93 8.47 5.90
CA LEU A 116 6.90 8.77 4.91
C LEU A 116 7.41 9.87 3.96
N PRO A 117 7.17 9.76 2.64
CA PRO A 117 7.47 10.84 1.72
C PRO A 117 6.75 12.14 2.10
N GLU A 118 7.42 13.29 1.95
CA GLU A 118 6.83 14.62 2.15
C GLU A 118 5.74 14.93 1.11
N HIS A 119 5.91 14.37 -0.09
CA HIS A 119 4.99 14.55 -1.21
C HIS A 119 4.62 13.20 -1.82
N ASP A 120 3.42 13.14 -2.38
CA ASP A 120 3.02 12.00 -3.19
C ASP A 120 3.97 11.84 -4.37
N LEU A 121 4.46 10.62 -4.54
CA LEU A 121 5.08 10.22 -5.80
C LEU A 121 4.02 10.39 -6.88
N ARG A 122 4.30 11.23 -7.88
CA ARG A 122 3.39 11.44 -9.00
C ARG A 122 3.12 10.11 -9.68
N GLU A 123 1.90 9.60 -9.53
CA GLU A 123 1.43 8.52 -10.37
C GLU A 123 1.27 9.06 -11.80
N TRP A 124 1.71 8.27 -12.78
CA TRP A 124 1.61 8.67 -14.17
C TRP A 124 0.14 8.76 -14.58
N ALA A 125 -0.33 9.99 -14.82
CA ALA A 125 -1.69 10.29 -15.29
C ALA A 125 -1.82 10.20 -16.83
N GLY A 126 -0.79 9.74 -17.53
CA GLY A 126 -0.74 9.78 -18.99
C GLY A 126 -1.39 8.55 -19.64
N ARG A 127 -2.10 8.76 -20.75
CA ARG A 127 -2.54 7.67 -21.63
C ARG A 127 -1.31 6.95 -22.19
N VAL A 128 -1.21 5.65 -21.95
CA VAL A 128 -0.30 4.79 -22.73
C VAL A 128 -0.75 4.89 -24.19
N ARG A 129 0.00 5.61 -25.04
CA ARG A 129 -0.15 5.44 -26.49
C ARG A 129 0.43 4.08 -26.85
N THR A 130 -0.38 3.04 -26.77
CA THR A 130 -0.03 1.77 -27.40
C THR A 130 -0.13 1.96 -28.90
N ARG A 131 1.01 2.08 -29.59
CA ARG A 131 1.10 1.45 -30.90
C ARG A 131 1.54 0.02 -30.65
N PRO A 132 0.67 -0.98 -30.85
CA PRO A 132 1.07 -2.35 -30.64
C PRO A 132 2.14 -2.75 -31.68
N SER A 133 3.07 -3.62 -31.28
CA SER A 133 4.17 -4.10 -32.11
C SER A 133 3.74 -4.91 -33.34
N TRP A 134 2.45 -5.22 -33.48
CA TRP A 134 1.89 -5.87 -34.68
C TRP A 134 1.39 -4.88 -35.74
N ALA A 135 1.37 -3.57 -35.47
CA ALA A 135 0.99 -2.59 -36.47
C ALA A 135 2.03 -2.58 -37.60
N ALA A 136 1.69 -3.20 -38.73
CA ALA A 136 2.54 -3.28 -39.91
C ALA A 136 3.02 -1.88 -40.34
N PRO A 137 4.24 -1.75 -40.90
CA PRO A 137 4.66 -0.48 -41.47
C PRO A 137 3.68 -0.12 -42.60
N ALA A 138 3.28 1.16 -42.64
CA ALA A 138 2.50 1.67 -43.76
C ALA A 138 3.38 1.58 -45.01
N GLY A 139 2.98 0.69 -45.93
CA GLY A 139 3.48 0.55 -47.28
C GLY A 139 2.30 0.45 -48.22
#